data_AF-A0A0G0N7B2-F1
#
_entry.id   AF-A0A0G0N7B2-F1
#
_cell.length_a   1.000
_cell.length_b   1.000
_cell.length_c   1.000
_cell.angle_alpha   90.00
_cell.angle_beta   90.00
_cell.angle_gamma   90.00
#
_symmetry.space_group_name_H-M   'P 1'
#
loop_
_entity.id
_entity.type
_entity.pdbx_description
1 polymer ?
#
loop_
_entity_poly.entity_id
_entity_poly.type
_entity_poly.pdbx_seq_one_letter_code
_entity_poly.pdbx_strand_id
1 'polypeptide(L)'
;MNGLDSFFGADAAEGASSPDKVREYKARMARNQQLMAAAQKQEQKQKKDESKLVAILLKFIHANKRSDVTLLITRCLEQNIPAVFILAIILLGNEEIQEETGIKLQLVGGEELGVNEWQELEDKEMKGALVVFERNHAFPLKIRMTIDLWGKNIFEAASPIPERILKTVVEYNEDPRALLQAKEVVTQLTAFILRDYLAEFNFSQTYENLKSFADFFMKGVLKRVKDQIEGQRQLGKGE
;
A
#
# COMPACT_ATOMS: atom_id res chain seq x y z
N MET A 1 -28.89 28.37 11.60
CA MET A 1 -28.93 28.06 13.06
C MET A 1 -30.38 27.93 13.44
N ASN A 2 -30.82 26.75 13.86
CA ASN A 2 -32.01 26.41 14.66
C ASN A 2 -32.40 24.96 14.35
N GLY A 3 -32.07 24.05 15.27
CA GLY A 3 -32.35 22.63 15.13
C GLY A 3 -31.97 21.80 16.37
N LEU A 4 -31.86 22.41 17.54
CA LEU A 4 -31.50 21.74 18.80
C LEU A 4 -32.58 21.81 19.89
N ASP A 5 -33.78 22.32 19.58
CA ASP A 5 -34.84 22.51 20.58
C ASP A 5 -36.02 21.52 20.46
N SER A 6 -35.97 20.53 19.56
CA SER A 6 -37.09 19.58 19.36
C SER A 6 -36.94 18.23 20.08
N PHE A 7 -36.11 18.14 21.14
CA PHE A 7 -35.95 16.89 21.91
C PHE A 7 -36.44 16.96 23.38
N PHE A 8 -36.98 18.08 23.84
CA PHE A 8 -37.53 18.20 25.18
C PHE A 8 -39.04 18.46 25.14
N GLY A 9 -39.82 17.40 24.99
CA GLY A 9 -41.27 17.53 25.14
C GLY A 9 -42.05 16.26 24.81
N ALA A 10 -42.22 15.41 25.83
CA ALA A 10 -43.38 14.55 26.11
C ALA A 10 -42.94 13.15 26.58
N ASP A 11 -42.64 13.04 27.88
CA ASP A 11 -43.12 11.97 28.76
C ASP A 11 -42.55 12.19 30.16
N ALA A 12 -43.31 12.94 30.96
CA ALA A 12 -43.10 13.05 32.39
C ALA A 12 -43.82 11.87 33.08
N ALA A 13 -43.13 10.73 33.17
CA ALA A 13 -43.48 9.67 34.12
C ALA A 13 -42.20 8.95 34.57
N GLU A 14 -41.91 9.09 35.86
CA GLU A 14 -41.09 8.20 36.70
C GLU A 14 -39.64 7.89 36.28
N GLY A 15 -38.72 8.55 36.98
CA GLY A 15 -37.33 8.09 37.09
C GLY A 15 -36.39 9.27 37.18
N ALA A 16 -36.18 9.77 38.39
CA ALA A 16 -35.07 10.67 38.68
C ALA A 16 -33.77 10.03 38.15
N SER A 17 -33.28 10.51 37.01
CA SER A 17 -31.98 10.14 36.49
C SER A 17 -30.96 10.58 37.53
N SER A 18 -30.40 9.61 38.25
CA SER A 18 -29.50 9.91 39.37
C SER A 18 -28.38 10.84 38.89
N PRO A 19 -27.94 11.81 39.72
CA PRO A 19 -26.85 12.72 39.37
C PRO A 19 -25.60 12.01 38.84
N ASP A 20 -25.39 10.77 39.28
CA ASP A 20 -24.29 9.90 38.84
C ASP A 20 -24.46 9.40 37.40
N LYS A 21 -25.67 9.03 36.96
CA LYS A 21 -25.93 8.63 35.56
C LYS A 21 -25.73 9.79 34.58
N VAL A 22 -26.06 11.01 35.00
CA VAL A 22 -25.80 12.23 34.20
C VAL A 22 -24.30 12.54 34.12
N ARG A 23 -23.54 12.32 35.20
CA ARG A 23 -22.07 12.47 35.21
C ARG A 23 -21.39 11.42 34.33
N GLU A 24 -21.81 10.16 34.41
CA GLU A 24 -21.29 9.06 33.59
C GLU A 24 -21.57 9.28 32.10
N TYR A 25 -22.77 9.74 31.77
CA TYR A 25 -23.12 10.12 30.39
C TYR A 25 -22.26 11.28 29.87
N LYS A 26 -22.09 12.35 30.66
CA LYS A 26 -21.20 13.47 30.29
C LYS A 26 -19.75 13.04 30.13
N ALA A 27 -19.25 12.16 31.00
CA ALA A 27 -17.89 11.61 30.91
C ALA A 27 -17.71 10.75 29.64
N ARG A 28 -18.69 9.90 29.30
CA ARG A 28 -18.70 9.10 28.07
C ARG A 28 -18.77 9.99 26.83
N MET A 29 -19.59 11.04 26.85
CA MET A 29 -19.70 11.99 25.74
C MET A 29 -18.39 12.77 25.53
N ALA A 30 -17.75 13.22 26.61
CA ALA A 30 -16.45 13.90 26.55
C ALA A 30 -15.34 12.99 25.99
N ARG A 31 -15.28 11.72 26.43
CA ARG A 31 -14.35 10.72 25.86
C ARG A 31 -14.63 10.48 24.37
N ASN A 32 -15.90 10.33 23.97
CA ASN A 32 -16.26 10.13 22.57
C ASN A 32 -15.93 11.36 21.71
N GLN A 33 -16.13 12.58 22.22
CA GLN A 33 -15.74 13.81 21.51
C GLN A 33 -14.22 13.92 21.34
N GLN A 34 -13.44 13.53 22.34
CA GLN A 34 -11.97 13.48 22.24
C GLN A 34 -11.50 12.45 21.21
N LEU A 35 -12.11 11.25 21.21
CA LEU A 35 -11.83 10.22 20.22
C LEU A 35 -12.20 10.67 18.80
N MET A 36 -13.37 11.30 18.62
CA MET A 36 -13.77 11.86 17.32
C MET A 36 -12.85 12.99 16.86
N ALA A 37 -12.44 13.89 17.74
CA ALA A 37 -11.51 14.96 17.40
C ALA A 37 -10.11 14.42 17.04
N ALA A 38 -9.64 13.38 17.73
CA ALA A 38 -8.39 12.70 17.41
C ALA A 38 -8.47 11.97 16.06
N ALA A 39 -9.57 11.26 15.79
CA ALA A 39 -9.84 10.60 14.52
C ALA A 39 -9.90 11.60 13.35
N GLN A 40 -10.62 12.72 13.52
CA GLN A 40 -10.68 13.78 12.51
C GLN A 40 -9.30 14.40 12.22
N LYS A 41 -8.48 14.62 13.25
CA LYS A 41 -7.10 15.12 13.05
C LYS A 41 -6.22 14.12 12.31
N GLN A 42 -6.33 12.83 12.62
CA GLN A 42 -5.61 11.77 11.90
C GLN A 42 -6.07 11.68 10.45
N GLU A 43 -7.37 11.75 10.18
CA GLU A 43 -7.94 11.73 8.83
C GLU A 43 -7.46 12.94 8.01
N GLN A 44 -7.45 14.14 8.59
CA GLN A 44 -6.93 15.34 7.92
C GLN A 44 -5.45 15.23 7.60
N LYS A 45 -4.64 14.64 8.49
CA LYS A 45 -3.21 14.41 8.24
C LYS A 45 -3.01 13.40 7.11
N GLN A 46 -3.72 12.27 7.15
CA GLN A 46 -3.68 11.26 6.08
C GLN A 46 -4.07 11.85 4.73
N LYS A 47 -5.11 12.68 4.66
CA LYS A 47 -5.52 13.37 3.41
C LYS A 47 -4.43 14.30 2.87
N LYS A 48 -3.72 15.02 3.75
CA LYS A 48 -2.61 15.89 3.34
C LYS A 48 -1.45 15.08 2.77
N ASP A 49 -1.11 13.97 3.43
CA ASP A 49 -0.05 13.07 2.99
C ASP A 49 -0.43 12.42 1.64
N GLU A 50 -1.67 11.93 1.49
CA GLU A 50 -2.18 11.44 0.20
C GLU A 50 -2.15 12.52 -0.90
N SER A 51 -2.53 13.76 -0.59
CA SER A 51 -2.52 14.86 -1.56
C SER A 51 -1.10 15.17 -2.04
N LYS A 52 -0.11 15.10 -1.14
CA LYS A 52 1.31 15.26 -1.50
C LYS A 52 1.75 14.13 -2.44
N LEU A 53 1.40 12.88 -2.12
CA LEU A 53 1.75 11.72 -2.95
C LEU A 53 1.11 11.79 -4.35
N VAL A 54 -0.15 12.22 -4.44
CA VAL A 54 -0.81 12.47 -5.72
C VAL A 54 -0.10 13.57 -6.51
N ALA A 55 0.35 14.64 -5.85
CA ALA A 55 1.11 15.70 -6.52
C ALA A 55 2.44 15.18 -7.09
N ILE A 56 3.15 14.29 -6.37
CA ILE A 56 4.36 13.63 -6.87
C ILE A 56 4.03 12.77 -8.09
N LEU A 57 2.97 11.97 -8.05
CA LEU A 57 2.53 11.16 -9.19
C LEU A 57 2.18 12.03 -10.41
N LEU A 58 1.49 13.14 -10.22
CA LEU A 58 1.12 14.04 -11.31
C LEU A 58 2.33 14.72 -11.93
N LYS A 59 3.30 15.16 -11.10
CA LYS A 59 4.58 15.68 -11.60
C LYS A 59 5.30 14.61 -12.42
N PHE A 60 5.36 13.37 -11.91
CA PHE A 60 5.97 12.26 -12.64
C PHE A 60 5.27 12.01 -13.97
N ILE A 61 3.94 11.94 -13.99
CA ILE A 61 3.13 11.78 -15.21
C ILE A 61 3.44 12.88 -16.24
N HIS A 62 3.57 14.14 -15.80
CA HIS A 62 3.85 15.26 -16.70
C HIS A 62 5.31 15.30 -17.20
N ALA A 63 6.26 14.84 -16.38
CA ALA A 63 7.68 14.83 -16.73
C ALA A 63 8.09 13.58 -17.52
N ASN A 64 7.35 12.48 -17.36
CA ASN A 64 7.71 11.19 -17.93
C ASN A 64 7.43 11.14 -19.44
N LYS A 65 8.45 10.72 -20.20
CA LYS A 65 8.36 10.55 -21.67
C LYS A 65 7.72 9.22 -22.08
N ARG A 66 7.50 8.32 -21.12
CA ARG A 66 6.90 6.98 -21.32
C ARG A 66 5.39 7.05 -21.19
N SER A 67 4.74 7.26 -22.34
CA SER A 67 3.26 7.34 -22.44
C SER A 67 2.56 6.05 -21.99
N ASP A 68 3.23 4.91 -22.15
CA ASP A 68 2.76 3.59 -21.75
C ASP A 68 2.66 3.45 -20.22
N VAL A 69 3.72 3.81 -19.49
CA VAL A 69 3.73 3.83 -18.01
C VAL A 69 2.74 4.86 -17.47
N THR A 70 2.68 6.04 -18.10
CA THR A 70 1.76 7.12 -17.72
C THR A 70 0.29 6.69 -17.83
N LEU A 71 -0.07 5.98 -18.90
CA LEU A 71 -1.41 5.44 -19.09
C LEU A 71 -1.76 4.41 -18.01
N LEU A 72 -0.83 3.53 -17.65
CA LEU A 72 -1.04 2.52 -16.60
C LEU A 72 -1.22 3.16 -15.22
N ILE A 73 -0.45 4.19 -14.89
CA ILE A 73 -0.63 4.96 -13.65
C ILE A 73 -2.01 5.62 -13.62
N THR A 74 -2.43 6.23 -14.73
CA THR A 74 -3.76 6.87 -14.84
C THR A 74 -4.87 5.83 -14.62
N ARG A 75 -4.76 4.65 -15.25
CA ARG A 75 -5.70 3.54 -15.03
C ARG A 75 -5.71 3.04 -13.59
N CYS A 76 -4.55 2.95 -12.92
CA CYS A 76 -4.51 2.61 -11.49
C CYS A 76 -5.31 3.61 -10.65
N LEU A 77 -5.17 4.91 -10.93
CA LEU A 77 -5.92 5.95 -10.23
C LEU A 77 -7.43 5.87 -10.51
N GLU A 78 -7.83 5.61 -11.76
CA GLU A 78 -9.24 5.39 -12.14
C GLU A 78 -9.86 4.20 -11.40
N GLN A 79 -9.07 3.16 -11.12
CA GLN A 79 -9.49 1.98 -10.35
C GLN A 79 -9.43 2.20 -8.83
N ASN A 80 -9.26 3.45 -8.37
CA ASN A 80 -9.17 3.84 -6.96
C ASN A 80 -8.01 3.19 -6.20
N ILE A 81 -6.95 2.77 -6.90
CA ILE A 81 -5.76 2.23 -6.26
C ILE A 81 -5.03 3.37 -5.50
N PRO A 82 -4.68 3.18 -4.23
CA PRO A 82 -4.03 4.22 -3.43
C PRO A 82 -2.72 4.73 -4.05
N ALA A 83 -2.56 6.06 -4.09
CA ALA A 83 -1.38 6.72 -4.66
C ALA A 83 -0.06 6.25 -4.03
N VAL A 84 -0.05 6.01 -2.71
CA VAL A 84 1.11 5.48 -1.99
C VAL A 84 1.58 4.13 -2.54
N PHE A 85 0.64 3.28 -2.94
CA PHE A 85 0.93 1.95 -3.48
C PHE A 85 1.45 2.04 -4.91
N ILE A 86 0.83 2.91 -5.73
CA ILE A 86 1.30 3.18 -7.09
C ILE A 86 2.73 3.73 -7.06
N LEU A 87 3.00 4.70 -6.17
CA LEU A 87 4.34 5.25 -5.97
C LEU A 87 5.35 4.18 -5.60
N ALA A 88 5.02 3.28 -4.68
CA ALA A 88 5.90 2.19 -4.28
C ALA A 88 6.25 1.27 -5.47
N ILE A 89 5.31 1.04 -6.39
CA ILE A 89 5.57 0.27 -7.62
C ILE A 89 6.55 1.01 -8.53
N ILE A 90 6.33 2.30 -8.80
CA ILE A 90 7.16 3.07 -9.76
C ILE A 90 8.48 3.57 -9.19
N LEU A 91 8.75 3.29 -7.91
CA LEU A 91 9.95 3.72 -7.20
C LEU A 91 11.23 3.04 -7.71
N LEU A 92 11.09 1.81 -8.22
CA LEU A 92 12.20 1.04 -8.77
C LEU A 92 12.75 1.71 -10.04
N GLY A 93 14.06 1.99 -10.04
CA GLY A 93 14.72 2.70 -11.15
C GLY A 93 14.43 4.20 -11.22
N ASN A 94 13.72 4.77 -10.23
CA ASN A 94 13.35 6.17 -10.24
C ASN A 94 13.97 6.97 -9.09
N GLU A 95 15.18 7.48 -9.30
CA GLU A 95 15.95 8.19 -8.27
C GLU A 95 15.29 9.51 -7.85
N GLU A 96 14.65 10.23 -8.78
CA GLU A 96 13.94 11.48 -8.47
C GLU A 96 12.77 11.24 -7.50
N ILE A 97 11.96 10.20 -7.74
CA ILE A 97 10.88 9.82 -6.81
C ILE A 97 11.46 9.36 -5.47
N GLN A 98 12.57 8.62 -5.47
CA GLN A 98 13.25 8.19 -4.24
C GLN A 98 13.68 9.38 -3.38
N GLU A 99 14.25 10.42 -4.00
CA GLU A 99 14.63 11.65 -3.31
C GLU A 99 13.42 12.43 -2.79
N GLU A 100 12.38 12.64 -3.60
CA GLU A 100 11.18 13.39 -3.19
C GLU A 100 10.38 12.70 -2.08
N THR A 101 10.38 11.36 -2.06
CA THR A 101 9.70 10.55 -1.04
C THR A 101 10.58 10.27 0.18
N GLY A 102 11.90 10.42 0.06
CA GLY A 102 12.87 10.06 1.09
C GLY A 102 13.09 8.55 1.23
N ILE A 103 12.55 7.73 0.33
CA ILE A 103 12.69 6.27 0.31
C ILE A 103 13.88 5.93 -0.58
N LYS A 104 14.90 5.25 -0.04
CA LYS A 104 16.06 4.81 -0.82
C LYS A 104 16.01 3.30 -1.04
N LEU A 105 15.98 2.88 -2.30
CA LEU A 105 16.10 1.46 -2.70
C LEU A 105 17.55 1.02 -2.91
N GLN A 106 18.51 1.92 -2.65
CA GLN A 106 19.92 1.60 -2.65
C GLN A 106 20.32 1.02 -1.29
N LEU A 107 21.21 0.03 -1.32
CA LEU A 107 21.88 -0.44 -0.12
C LEU A 107 22.70 0.72 0.44
N VAL A 108 22.42 1.09 1.68
CA VAL A 108 23.20 2.09 2.40
C VAL A 108 24.57 1.47 2.65
N GLY A 109 25.56 1.88 1.86
CA GLY A 109 26.94 1.42 1.97
C GLY A 109 27.39 0.70 0.72
N GLY A 110 28.41 1.24 0.05
CA GLY A 110 29.27 0.49 -0.86
C GLY A 110 30.14 -0.55 -0.14
N GLU A 111 29.70 -1.03 1.02
CA GLU A 111 30.32 -2.12 1.76
C GLU A 111 29.48 -3.37 1.52
N GLU A 112 30.14 -4.43 1.08
CA GLU A 112 29.56 -5.76 1.03
C GLU A 112 29.04 -6.07 2.45
N LEU A 113 27.72 -6.02 2.65
CA LEU A 113 27.11 -6.51 3.89
C LEU A 113 27.67 -7.93 4.13
N GLY A 114 28.04 -8.25 5.36
CA GLY A 114 28.64 -9.56 5.67
C GLY A 114 27.57 -10.63 5.79
N VAL A 115 27.76 -11.81 5.18
CA VAL A 115 26.84 -12.98 4.99
C VAL A 115 25.84 -13.30 6.13
N ASN A 116 26.09 -12.83 7.36
CA ASN A 116 25.25 -13.03 8.53
C ASN A 116 24.09 -12.02 8.67
N GLU A 117 24.24 -10.75 8.29
CA GLU A 117 23.12 -9.76 8.28
C GLU A 117 22.07 -10.10 7.20
N TRP A 118 22.43 -10.99 6.28
CA TRP A 118 21.60 -11.44 5.16
C TRP A 118 20.57 -12.49 5.54
N GLN A 119 20.87 -13.31 6.56
CA GLN A 119 19.92 -14.30 7.07
C GLN A 119 18.77 -13.65 7.83
N GLU A 120 18.96 -12.42 8.33
CA GLU A 120 17.91 -11.65 9.01
C GLU A 120 17.00 -10.89 8.05
N LEU A 121 17.47 -10.55 6.84
CA LEU A 121 16.68 -9.91 5.77
C LEU A 121 16.01 -10.92 4.82
N GLU A 122 16.46 -12.17 4.80
CA GLU A 122 15.85 -13.25 4.01
C GLU A 122 14.51 -13.70 4.62
N ASP A 123 13.41 -13.14 4.12
CA ASP A 123 12.09 -13.70 4.36
C ASP A 123 11.95 -15.06 3.67
N LYS A 124 11.77 -16.13 4.45
CA LYS A 124 11.63 -17.50 3.93
C LYS A 124 10.46 -17.65 2.95
N GLU A 125 9.47 -16.77 3.01
CA GLU A 125 8.31 -16.77 2.11
C GLU A 125 8.61 -16.15 0.73
N MET A 126 9.57 -15.22 0.62
CA MET A 126 9.97 -14.60 -0.65
C MET A 126 11.06 -15.40 -1.39
N LYS A 127 11.69 -16.38 -0.73
CA LYS A 127 12.71 -17.27 -1.33
C LYS A 127 12.25 -17.99 -2.60
N GLY A 128 10.95 -18.25 -2.73
CA GLY A 128 10.37 -18.90 -3.92
C GLY A 128 10.06 -17.93 -5.07
N ALA A 129 10.02 -16.62 -4.82
CA ALA A 129 9.60 -15.60 -5.79
C ALA A 129 10.58 -15.43 -6.96
N LEU A 130 11.87 -15.61 -6.66
CA LEU A 130 12.99 -15.19 -7.51
C LEU A 130 13.67 -16.32 -8.28
N VAL A 131 13.11 -17.54 -8.22
CA VAL A 131 13.75 -18.72 -8.80
C VAL A 131 13.10 -19.04 -10.14
N VAL A 132 13.89 -18.79 -11.19
CA VAL A 132 13.77 -19.23 -12.60
C VAL A 132 13.03 -18.29 -13.56
N PHE A 133 13.79 -17.38 -14.17
CA PHE A 133 13.58 -17.05 -15.60
C PHE A 133 14.16 -18.20 -16.44
N GLU A 134 13.54 -18.52 -17.58
CA GLU A 134 13.89 -19.67 -18.41
C GLU A 134 15.41 -19.81 -18.67
N ARG A 135 15.96 -20.96 -18.29
CA ARG A 135 17.32 -21.46 -18.59
C ARG A 135 18.49 -20.55 -18.13
N ASN A 136 19.02 -20.87 -16.95
CA ASN A 136 20.42 -20.71 -16.53
C ASN A 136 20.99 -19.34 -16.10
N HIS A 137 20.20 -18.27 -15.97
CA HIS A 137 20.70 -17.03 -15.35
C HIS A 137 19.84 -16.60 -14.17
N ALA A 138 20.31 -16.93 -12.96
CA ALA A 138 19.85 -16.24 -11.76
C ALA A 138 20.22 -14.75 -11.86
N PHE A 139 19.37 -13.86 -11.33
CA PHE A 139 19.74 -12.45 -11.24
C PHE A 139 21.05 -12.28 -10.47
N PRO A 140 21.92 -11.34 -10.89
CA PRO A 140 23.01 -10.86 -10.05
C PRO A 140 22.49 -10.52 -8.66
N LEU A 141 23.27 -10.82 -7.63
CA LEU A 141 22.87 -10.63 -6.23
C LEU A 141 22.33 -9.21 -5.99
N LYS A 142 23.00 -8.19 -6.51
CA LYS A 142 22.57 -6.79 -6.41
C LYS A 142 21.15 -6.56 -6.94
N ILE A 143 20.83 -7.06 -8.13
CA ILE A 143 19.50 -6.91 -8.76
C ILE A 143 18.45 -7.62 -7.90
N ARG A 144 18.75 -8.85 -7.48
CA ARG A 144 17.87 -9.64 -6.61
C ARG A 144 17.53 -8.89 -5.33
N MET A 145 18.54 -8.36 -4.65
CA MET A 145 18.35 -7.60 -3.40
C MET A 145 17.51 -6.34 -3.60
N THR A 146 17.76 -5.58 -4.67
CA THR A 146 16.97 -4.38 -4.95
C THR A 146 15.51 -4.73 -5.21
N ILE A 147 15.23 -5.83 -5.93
CA ILE A 147 13.87 -6.34 -6.14
C ILE A 147 13.23 -6.80 -4.82
N ASP A 148 13.98 -7.48 -3.94
CA ASP A 148 13.50 -7.89 -2.62
C ASP A 148 13.14 -6.68 -1.74
N LEU A 149 14.04 -5.69 -1.67
CA LEU A 149 13.80 -4.44 -0.94
C LEU A 149 12.63 -3.66 -1.54
N TRP A 150 12.49 -3.65 -2.86
CA TRP A 150 11.35 -3.05 -3.54
C TRP A 150 10.04 -3.75 -3.16
N GLY A 151 10.01 -5.08 -3.13
CA GLY A 151 8.85 -5.86 -2.67
C GLY A 151 8.48 -5.56 -1.23
N LYS A 152 9.47 -5.41 -0.35
CA LYS A 152 9.25 -4.96 1.04
C LYS A 152 8.64 -3.56 1.10
N ASN A 153 9.14 -2.62 0.30
CA ASN A 153 8.57 -1.27 0.26
C ASN A 153 7.12 -1.25 -0.27
N ILE A 154 6.79 -2.06 -1.26
CA ILE A 154 5.39 -2.20 -1.74
C ILE A 154 4.50 -2.76 -0.62
N PHE A 155 4.98 -3.77 0.11
CA PHE A 155 4.27 -4.29 1.28
C PHE A 155 4.07 -3.23 2.36
N GLU A 156 5.12 -2.49 2.73
CA GLU A 156 5.06 -1.41 3.73
C GLU A 156 4.12 -0.27 3.31
N ALA A 157 4.03 0.04 2.02
CA ALA A 157 3.06 1.00 1.49
C ALA A 157 1.61 0.50 1.58
N ALA A 158 1.40 -0.82 1.49
CA ALA A 158 0.08 -1.44 1.59
C ALA A 158 -0.38 -1.69 3.03
N SER A 159 0.56 -2.00 3.93
CA SER A 159 0.31 -2.45 5.31
C SER A 159 -0.55 -1.51 6.17
N PRO A 160 -0.47 -0.16 6.05
CA PRO A 160 -1.32 0.77 6.82
C PRO A 160 -2.77 0.83 6.35
N ILE A 161 -3.05 0.42 5.11
CA ILE A 161 -4.38 0.50 4.48
C ILE A 161 -4.76 -0.84 3.79
N PRO A 162 -4.61 -1.96 4.48
CA PRO A 162 -4.54 -3.27 3.84
C PRO A 162 -5.90 -3.68 3.26
N GLU A 163 -7.01 -3.31 3.92
CA GLU A 163 -8.37 -3.54 3.41
C GLU A 163 -8.65 -2.79 2.11
N ARG A 164 -8.20 -1.52 1.99
CA ARG A 164 -8.39 -0.72 0.77
C ARG A 164 -7.57 -1.29 -0.38
N ILE A 165 -6.35 -1.75 -0.13
CA ILE A 165 -5.49 -2.38 -1.13
C ILE A 165 -6.10 -3.70 -1.61
N LEU A 166 -6.50 -4.57 -0.69
CA LEU A 166 -7.09 -5.86 -1.08
C LEU A 166 -8.41 -5.67 -1.83
N LYS A 167 -9.25 -4.71 -1.41
CA LYS A 167 -10.50 -4.35 -2.09
C LYS A 167 -10.30 -3.91 -3.54
N THR A 168 -9.21 -3.18 -3.79
CA THR A 168 -8.94 -2.58 -5.10
C THR A 168 -8.12 -3.48 -6.02
N VAL A 169 -7.26 -4.35 -5.48
CA VAL A 169 -6.28 -5.13 -6.27
C VAL A 169 -6.55 -6.65 -6.28
N VAL A 170 -7.18 -7.22 -5.25
CA VAL A 170 -7.25 -8.69 -5.06
C VAL A 170 -8.67 -9.23 -4.95
N GLU A 171 -9.48 -8.73 -4.02
CA GLU A 171 -10.77 -9.32 -3.63
C GLU A 171 -11.70 -8.25 -3.04
N TYR A 172 -12.98 -8.27 -3.46
CA TYR A 172 -14.11 -7.42 -3.03
C TYR A 172 -14.32 -6.08 -3.78
N ASN A 173 -14.23 -6.10 -5.10
CA ASN A 173 -15.06 -5.18 -5.89
C ASN A 173 -16.43 -5.82 -6.14
N GLU A 174 -17.52 -5.05 -6.09
CA GLU A 174 -18.87 -5.52 -6.42
C GLU A 174 -18.98 -5.95 -7.89
N ASP A 175 -18.08 -5.43 -8.74
CA ASP A 175 -17.92 -5.82 -10.15
C ASP A 175 -16.67 -6.72 -10.35
N PRO A 176 -16.85 -8.02 -10.63
CA PRO A 176 -15.76 -8.95 -10.97
C PRO A 176 -14.93 -8.54 -12.19
N ARG A 177 -15.49 -7.77 -13.13
CA ARG A 177 -14.76 -7.31 -14.34
C ARG A 177 -13.80 -6.18 -14.00
N ALA A 178 -14.22 -5.22 -13.18
CA ALA A 178 -13.36 -4.15 -12.69
C ALA A 178 -12.17 -4.70 -11.87
N LEU A 179 -12.40 -5.77 -11.11
CA LEU A 179 -11.34 -6.45 -10.34
C LEU A 179 -10.27 -7.10 -11.23
N LEU A 180 -10.68 -7.81 -12.28
CA LEU A 180 -9.76 -8.38 -13.26
C LEU A 180 -8.94 -7.30 -13.96
N GLN A 181 -9.55 -6.14 -14.24
CA GLN A 181 -8.87 -5.00 -14.86
C GLN A 181 -7.86 -4.35 -13.91
N ALA A 182 -8.21 -4.10 -12.65
CA ALA A 182 -7.30 -3.49 -11.68
C ALA A 182 -6.06 -4.36 -11.43
N LYS A 183 -6.25 -5.67 -11.25
CA LYS A 183 -5.16 -6.63 -11.12
C LYS A 183 -4.25 -6.61 -12.35
N GLU A 184 -4.84 -6.71 -13.54
CA GLU A 184 -4.08 -6.72 -14.80
C GLU A 184 -3.30 -5.41 -14.98
N VAL A 185 -3.90 -4.24 -14.71
CA VAL A 185 -3.22 -2.95 -14.82
C VAL A 185 -2.02 -2.85 -13.86
N VAL A 186 -2.18 -3.31 -12.61
CA VAL A 186 -1.08 -3.35 -11.63
C VAL A 186 0.02 -4.29 -12.09
N THR A 187 -0.32 -5.50 -12.55
CA THR A 187 0.66 -6.45 -13.08
C THR A 187 1.41 -5.90 -14.29
N GLN A 188 0.72 -5.22 -15.21
CA GLN A 188 1.34 -4.58 -16.37
C GLN A 188 2.28 -3.44 -15.95
N LEU A 189 1.86 -2.60 -15.01
CA LEU A 189 2.69 -1.53 -14.47
C LEU A 189 3.97 -2.08 -13.85
N THR A 190 3.84 -3.07 -12.95
CA THR A 190 4.96 -3.77 -12.32
C THR A 190 5.90 -4.38 -13.36
N ALA A 191 5.38 -5.02 -14.41
CA ALA A 191 6.18 -5.60 -15.48
C ALA A 191 6.95 -4.55 -16.30
N PHE A 192 6.34 -3.39 -16.58
CA PHE A 192 7.01 -2.31 -17.31
C PHE A 192 8.10 -1.64 -16.50
N ILE A 193 7.86 -1.41 -15.20
CA ILE A 193 8.89 -0.88 -14.31
C ILE A 193 10.07 -1.85 -14.18
N LEU A 194 9.79 -3.15 -14.04
CA LEU A 194 10.83 -4.18 -14.04
C LEU A 194 11.60 -4.24 -15.37
N ARG A 195 10.91 -4.13 -16.51
CA ARG A 195 11.55 -4.09 -17.83
C ARG A 195 12.57 -2.96 -17.89
N ASP A 196 12.14 -1.75 -17.52
CA ASP A 196 12.96 -0.56 -17.63
C ASP A 196 14.17 -0.64 -16.68
N TYR A 197 13.94 -1.06 -15.43
CA TYR A 197 15.01 -1.29 -14.45
C TYR A 197 16.02 -2.34 -14.90
N LEU A 198 15.57 -3.52 -15.37
CA LEU A 198 16.46 -4.59 -15.80
C LEU A 198 17.26 -4.21 -17.06
N ALA A 199 16.68 -3.39 -17.95
CA ALA A 199 17.37 -2.89 -19.13
C ALA A 199 18.61 -2.05 -18.78
N GLU A 200 18.59 -1.30 -17.66
CA GLU A 200 19.77 -0.56 -17.17
C GLU A 200 20.96 -1.47 -16.83
N PHE A 201 20.68 -2.73 -16.48
CA PHE A 201 21.69 -3.74 -16.17
C PHE A 201 21.97 -4.69 -17.34
N ASN A 202 21.52 -4.35 -18.55
CA ASN A 202 21.59 -5.20 -19.74
C ASN A 202 20.88 -6.56 -19.60
N PHE A 203 19.91 -6.67 -18.69
CA PHE A 203 19.03 -7.83 -18.58
C PHE A 203 17.76 -7.58 -19.39
N SER A 204 17.70 -8.14 -20.59
CA SER A 204 16.48 -8.15 -21.40
C SER A 204 15.69 -9.44 -21.17
N GLN A 205 14.38 -9.32 -21.05
CA GLN A 205 13.45 -10.43 -20.91
C GLN A 205 12.23 -10.18 -21.80
N THR A 206 11.57 -11.25 -22.23
CA THR A 206 10.29 -11.12 -22.94
C THR A 206 9.24 -10.50 -22.02
N TYR A 207 8.29 -9.81 -22.61
CA TYR A 207 7.20 -9.20 -21.85
C TYR A 207 6.38 -10.26 -21.10
N GLU A 208 6.16 -11.43 -21.71
CA GLU A 208 5.42 -12.55 -21.14
C GLU A 208 6.09 -13.08 -19.86
N ASN A 209 7.42 -13.17 -19.85
CA ASN A 209 8.19 -13.60 -18.69
C ASN A 209 8.12 -12.54 -17.57
N LEU A 210 8.32 -11.26 -17.92
CA LEU A 210 8.22 -10.16 -16.96
C LEU A 210 6.82 -10.03 -16.38
N LYS A 211 5.78 -10.20 -17.20
CA LYS A 211 4.38 -10.18 -16.76
C LYS A 211 4.07 -11.34 -15.81
N SER A 212 4.54 -12.55 -16.13
CA SER A 212 4.36 -13.73 -15.29
C SER A 212 5.06 -13.57 -13.94
N PHE A 213 6.30 -13.07 -13.96
CA PHE A 213 7.02 -12.72 -12.73
C PHE A 213 6.30 -11.64 -11.93
N ALA A 214 5.85 -10.56 -12.57
CA ALA A 214 5.11 -9.49 -11.92
C ALA A 214 3.81 -9.97 -11.28
N ASP A 215 3.03 -10.84 -11.94
CA ASP A 215 1.82 -11.44 -11.37
C ASP A 215 2.14 -12.26 -10.12
N PHE A 216 3.17 -13.11 -10.19
CA PHE A 216 3.62 -13.92 -9.07
C PHE A 216 4.14 -13.08 -7.91
N PHE A 217 4.98 -12.09 -8.19
CA PHE A 217 5.53 -11.15 -7.23
C PHE A 217 4.42 -10.37 -6.51
N MET A 218 3.48 -9.78 -7.25
CA MET A 218 2.36 -9.04 -6.66
C MET A 218 1.44 -9.95 -5.85
N LYS A 219 1.17 -11.18 -6.30
CA LYS A 219 0.44 -12.18 -5.50
C LYS A 219 1.14 -12.44 -4.17
N GLY A 220 2.47 -12.58 -4.18
CA GLY A 220 3.27 -12.76 -2.96
C GLY A 220 3.12 -11.59 -2.00
N VAL A 221 3.31 -10.36 -2.48
CA VAL A 221 3.15 -9.14 -1.66
C VAL A 221 1.74 -9.05 -1.06
N LEU A 222 0.72 -9.23 -1.89
CA LEU A 222 -0.67 -9.05 -1.46
C LEU A 222 -1.15 -10.19 -0.55
N LYS A 223 -0.64 -11.40 -0.72
CA LYS A 223 -0.87 -12.50 0.23
C LYS A 223 -0.37 -12.12 1.62
N ARG A 224 0.84 -11.56 1.73
CA ARG A 224 1.38 -11.10 3.02
C ARG A 224 0.53 -10.01 3.67
N VAL A 225 0.00 -9.08 2.86
CA VAL A 225 -0.95 -8.05 3.33
C VAL A 225 -2.22 -8.70 3.90
N LYS A 226 -2.75 -9.74 3.24
CA LYS A 226 -3.91 -10.50 3.70
C LYS A 226 -3.61 -11.25 5.01
N ASP A 227 -2.50 -11.95 5.06
CA ASP A 227 -2.06 -12.72 6.24
C ASP A 227 -1.89 -11.80 7.47
N GLN A 228 -1.41 -10.56 7.27
CA GLN A 228 -1.33 -9.54 8.33
C GLN A 228 -2.70 -9.20 8.93
N ILE A 229 -3.73 -8.96 8.09
CA ILE A 229 -5.10 -8.66 8.57
C ILE A 229 -5.66 -9.86 9.36
N GLU A 230 -5.48 -11.07 8.83
CA GLU A 230 -5.98 -12.29 9.46
C GLU A 230 -5.34 -12.52 10.83
N GLY A 231 -4.03 -12.30 10.95
CA GLY A 231 -3.31 -12.34 12.22
C GLY A 231 -3.81 -11.30 13.23
N GLN A 232 -4.03 -10.05 12.79
CA GLN A 232 -4.58 -8.99 13.66
C GLN A 232 -6.00 -9.32 14.16
N ARG A 233 -6.84 -9.92 13.31
CA ARG A 233 -8.20 -10.33 13.68
C ARG A 233 -8.25 -11.47 14.69
N GLN A 234 -7.26 -12.37 14.67
CA GLN A 234 -7.16 -13.46 15.64
C GLN A 234 -6.73 -12.95 17.02
N LEU A 235 -5.81 -11.99 17.07
CA LEU A 235 -5.36 -11.37 18.32
C LEU A 235 -6.49 -10.54 18.99
N GLY A 236 -7.28 -9.81 18.21
CA GLY A 236 -8.38 -9.00 18.74
C GLY A 236 -9.63 -9.78 19.19
N LYS A 237 -9.69 -11.10 18.97
CA LYS A 237 -10.78 -11.98 19.46
C LYS A 237 -10.41 -12.75 20.74
N GLY A 238 -9.18 -12.57 21.24
CA GLY A 238 -8.66 -13.23 22.43
C GLY A 238 -8.81 -12.44 23.73
N GLU A 239 -9.44 -11.26 23.70
CA GLU A 239 -9.87 -10.46 24.86
C GLU A 239 -11.40 -10.52 25.02
#